data_AF-A0A932BFH1-F1
#
_entry.id   AF-A0A932BFH1-F1
#
_cell.length_a   1.000
_cell.length_b   1.000
_cell.length_c   1.000
_cell.angle_alpha   90.00
_cell.angle_beta   90.00
_cell.angle_gamma   90.00
#
_symmetry.space_group_name_H-M   'P 1'
#
loop_
_entity.id
_entity.type
_entity.pdbx_description
1 polymer ?
#
loop_
_entity_poly.entity_id
_entity_poly.type
_entity_poly.pdbx_seq_one_letter_code
_entity_poly.pdbx_strand_id
1 'polypeptide(L)'
;MASSPIERTSRAARSLLAALLAAAPSAGAHEAGAPFSAAIIDPLALHHAHIENEQRINFFALRRLKGFNDPKRNGFESELELGWANDKFTFGMEAFVPYRNIPSPDGAGRETGIGDIEIRPIKYAFISQPDFAMSTATGIGLPTGSRSRGLGSGNTTLTQYLFAEKAFGNLYTGFNVALDKRLRGERGSGTEYGAVIAYSFIRGTSVSGFVEPRPGQSLVVSASLEFIGSKRLSGEDRGEKATSILPGLTFWWPKSGWQIHAGVNIPRSGTREAGRTFLLQFGNHFNWEGLF
;
A
#
# COMPACT_ATOMS: atom_id res chain seq x y z
N MET A 1 5.76 35.31 20.51
CA MET A 1 6.09 34.92 19.11
C MET A 1 5.14 33.81 18.71
N ALA A 2 4.21 34.08 17.79
CA ALA A 2 3.29 33.06 17.29
C ALA A 2 4.05 32.12 16.34
N SER A 3 4.04 30.82 16.62
CA SER A 3 4.59 29.80 15.72
C SER A 3 3.95 29.93 14.33
N SER A 4 4.76 29.77 13.29
CA SER A 4 4.28 29.90 11.90
C SER A 4 3.18 28.87 11.61
N PRO A 5 2.28 29.12 10.64
CA PRO A 5 1.25 28.17 10.25
C PRO A 5 1.80 26.78 9.91
N ILE A 6 3.03 26.71 9.38
CA ILE A 6 3.76 25.49 9.04
C ILE A 6 4.23 24.72 10.29
N GLU A 7 4.63 25.43 11.35
CA GLU A 7 5.00 24.78 12.61
C GLU A 7 3.78 24.22 13.35
N ARG A 8 2.62 24.89 13.28
CA ARG A 8 1.38 24.42 13.92
C ARG A 8 0.84 23.15 13.27
N THR A 9 0.84 23.09 11.93
CA THR A 9 0.45 21.88 11.20
C THR A 9 1.42 20.72 11.45
N SER A 10 2.72 20.99 11.60
CA SER A 10 3.70 19.95 11.94
C SER A 10 3.49 19.35 13.34
N ARG A 11 3.05 20.14 14.33
CA ARG A 11 2.77 19.66 15.69
C ARG A 11 1.47 18.86 15.74
N ALA A 12 0.42 19.33 15.07
CA ALA A 12 -0.86 18.60 15.00
C ALA A 12 -0.69 17.23 14.31
N ALA A 13 0.07 17.18 13.20
CA ALA A 13 0.38 15.93 12.51
C ALA A 13 1.18 14.95 13.38
N ARG A 14 2.16 15.45 14.15
CA ARG A 14 2.93 14.63 15.11
C ARG A 14 2.07 14.11 16.26
N SER A 15 1.18 14.93 16.80
CA SER A 15 0.27 14.53 17.88
C SER A 15 -0.78 13.52 17.40
N LEU A 16 -1.30 13.68 16.19
CA LEU A 16 -2.22 12.72 15.57
C LEU A 16 -1.52 11.38 15.30
N LEU A 17 -0.30 11.43 14.75
CA LEU A 17 0.54 10.24 14.54
C LEU A 17 0.87 9.52 15.85
N ALA A 18 1.23 10.26 16.89
CA ALA A 18 1.51 9.69 18.22
C ALA A 18 0.26 9.10 18.87
N ALA A 19 -0.91 9.74 18.72
CA ALA A 19 -2.18 9.23 19.24
C ALA A 19 -2.62 7.94 18.51
N LEU A 20 -2.46 7.90 17.19
CA LEU A 20 -2.72 6.71 16.37
C LEU A 20 -1.79 5.54 16.74
N LEU A 21 -0.51 5.82 17.00
CA LEU A 21 0.46 4.80 17.42
C LEU A 21 0.24 4.32 18.87
N ALA A 22 -0.36 5.15 19.74
CA ALA A 22 -0.54 4.85 21.16
C ALA A 22 -1.81 4.03 21.49
N ALA A 23 -2.77 3.93 20.56
CA ALA A 23 -4.06 3.27 20.78
C ALA A 23 -4.02 1.72 20.64
N ALA A 24 -2.85 1.09 20.78
CA ALA A 24 -2.55 -0.22 20.21
C ALA A 24 -2.23 -1.37 21.20
N PRO A 25 -3.11 -1.82 22.13
CA PRO A 25 -2.77 -2.94 23.00
C PRO A 25 -3.37 -4.31 22.64
N SER A 26 -4.13 -4.51 21.56
CA SER A 26 -4.62 -5.86 21.22
C SER A 26 -5.11 -6.04 19.78
N ALA A 27 -4.28 -6.61 18.90
CA ALA A 27 -4.70 -7.03 17.56
C ALA A 27 -3.97 -8.31 17.10
N GLY A 28 -4.44 -8.93 16.02
CA GLY A 28 -3.88 -10.15 15.41
C GLY A 28 -3.31 -9.88 14.00
N ALA A 29 -2.88 -10.91 13.24
CA ALA A 29 -2.50 -10.74 11.80
C ALA A 29 -3.59 -10.02 11.05
N HIS A 30 -4.78 -10.52 11.32
CA HIS A 30 -6.04 -10.10 10.83
C HIS A 30 -6.77 -9.40 11.96
N GLU A 31 -7.72 -8.56 11.57
CA GLU A 31 -8.63 -7.90 12.49
C GLU A 31 -9.22 -8.91 13.48
N ALA A 32 -9.50 -8.47 14.72
CA ALA A 32 -10.19 -9.34 15.65
C ALA A 32 -11.56 -9.79 15.13
N GLY A 33 -11.71 -11.11 14.95
CA GLY A 33 -12.92 -11.73 14.38
C GLY A 33 -12.79 -12.10 12.90
N ALA A 34 -11.74 -11.64 12.21
CA ALA A 34 -11.51 -11.99 10.82
C ALA A 34 -11.15 -13.49 10.68
N PRO A 35 -11.82 -14.22 9.77
CA PRO A 35 -11.65 -15.66 9.62
C PRO A 35 -10.50 -16.02 8.67
N PHE A 36 -9.63 -15.08 8.32
CA PHE A 36 -8.68 -15.23 7.22
C PHE A 36 -7.43 -16.02 7.61
N SER A 37 -6.93 -16.80 6.65
CA SER A 37 -5.76 -17.64 6.80
C SER A 37 -4.54 -16.78 7.09
N ALA A 38 -3.86 -17.02 8.21
CA ALA A 38 -2.67 -16.26 8.59
C ALA A 38 -1.46 -16.43 7.65
N ALA A 39 -1.56 -17.30 6.63
CA ALA A 39 -0.56 -17.38 5.58
C ALA A 39 -0.70 -16.23 4.56
N ILE A 40 -1.87 -15.60 4.48
CA ILE A 40 -2.12 -14.40 3.68
C ILE A 40 -1.38 -13.24 4.33
N ILE A 41 -0.53 -12.59 3.56
CA ILE A 41 0.25 -11.44 4.03
C ILE A 41 -0.27 -10.18 3.37
N ASP A 42 -0.03 -9.03 4.01
CA ASP A 42 -0.13 -7.75 3.31
C ASP A 42 1.07 -7.64 2.34
N PRO A 43 0.84 -7.56 1.02
CA PRO A 43 1.92 -7.35 0.09
C PRO A 43 2.50 -5.94 0.24
N LEU A 44 3.74 -5.77 -0.22
CA LEU A 44 4.51 -4.53 -0.12
C LEU A 44 4.06 -3.45 -1.09
N ALA A 45 3.71 -3.82 -2.32
CA ALA A 45 3.25 -2.89 -3.33
C ALA A 45 1.87 -3.25 -3.90
N LEU A 46 1.47 -4.51 -3.80
CA LEU A 46 0.13 -4.96 -4.13
C LEU A 46 -0.81 -4.79 -2.92
N HIS A 47 -2.09 -4.60 -3.16
CA HIS A 47 -3.13 -4.69 -2.14
C HIS A 47 -3.62 -6.14 -2.00
N HIS A 48 -3.93 -6.56 -0.77
CA HIS A 48 -4.62 -7.83 -0.52
C HIS A 48 -6.12 -7.76 -0.88
N ALA A 49 -6.76 -8.91 -1.10
CA ALA A 49 -8.15 -8.99 -1.54
C ALA A 49 -9.14 -8.98 -0.36
N HIS A 50 -8.74 -9.50 0.80
CA HIS A 50 -9.49 -9.38 2.04
C HIS A 50 -9.73 -7.90 2.41
N ILE A 51 -10.76 -7.68 3.22
CA ILE A 51 -11.21 -6.35 3.62
C ILE A 51 -11.19 -6.34 5.13
N GLU A 52 -10.32 -5.54 5.71
CA GLU A 52 -10.09 -5.48 7.14
C GLU A 52 -9.94 -4.03 7.59
N ASN A 53 -10.17 -3.80 8.87
CA ASN A 53 -9.75 -2.57 9.49
C ASN A 53 -8.22 -2.53 9.57
N GLU A 54 -7.59 -1.57 8.89
CA GLU A 54 -6.15 -1.49 8.75
C GLU A 54 -5.61 -0.10 9.00
N GLN A 55 -4.43 -0.03 9.60
CA GLN A 55 -3.62 1.17 9.62
C GLN A 55 -2.18 0.85 9.26
N ARG A 56 -1.65 1.55 8.26
CA ARG A 56 -0.25 1.38 7.83
C ARG A 56 0.43 2.72 7.58
N ILE A 57 1.73 2.73 7.85
CA ILE A 57 2.64 3.79 7.43
C ILE A 57 3.68 3.15 6.52
N ASN A 58 3.65 3.55 5.27
CA ASN A 58 4.56 3.08 4.24
C ASN A 58 5.68 4.10 4.06
N PHE A 59 6.90 3.63 3.85
CA PHE A 59 8.10 4.44 3.62
C PHE A 59 8.82 3.96 2.37
N PHE A 60 9.07 4.89 1.45
CA PHE A 60 9.67 4.65 0.15
C PHE A 60 10.92 5.51 -0.01
N ALA A 61 12.11 4.91 0.05
CA ALA A 61 13.35 5.61 -0.29
C ALA A 61 13.63 5.47 -1.78
N LEU A 62 13.45 6.57 -2.52
CA LEU A 62 13.58 6.63 -3.97
C LEU A 62 15.04 6.95 -4.36
N ARG A 63 15.69 6.02 -5.06
CA ARG A 63 17.08 6.22 -5.54
C ARG A 63 17.11 6.49 -7.03
N ARG A 64 17.88 7.50 -7.44
CA ARG A 64 18.07 7.88 -8.86
C ARG A 64 16.74 8.19 -9.54
N LEU A 65 16.06 9.24 -9.08
CA LEU A 65 14.79 9.70 -9.66
C LEU A 65 14.96 10.09 -11.14
N LYS A 66 14.02 9.69 -11.99
CA LYS A 66 13.95 10.07 -13.42
C LYS A 66 13.48 11.52 -13.57
N GLY A 67 13.82 12.17 -14.69
CA GLY A 67 13.43 13.55 -14.99
C GLY A 67 14.42 14.59 -14.48
N PHE A 68 15.45 14.16 -13.74
CA PHE A 68 16.55 15.00 -13.31
C PHE A 68 17.85 14.54 -13.98
N ASN A 69 18.62 15.48 -14.54
CA ASN A 69 19.89 15.18 -15.22
C ASN A 69 21.01 14.72 -14.26
N ASP A 70 20.79 14.75 -12.94
CA ASP A 70 21.78 14.38 -11.93
C ASP A 70 21.48 13.00 -11.31
N PRO A 71 22.37 12.00 -11.48
CA PRO A 71 22.22 10.65 -10.93
C PRO A 71 22.22 10.59 -9.38
N LYS A 72 22.45 11.70 -8.67
CA LYS A 72 22.39 11.79 -7.20
C LYS A 72 21.04 12.25 -6.64
N ARG A 73 20.06 12.54 -7.50
CA ARG A 73 18.73 13.02 -7.08
C ARG A 73 17.91 11.89 -6.46
N ASN A 74 17.96 11.80 -5.13
CA ASN A 74 17.17 10.87 -4.31
C ASN A 74 15.96 11.57 -3.69
N GLY A 75 14.91 10.80 -3.47
CA GLY A 75 13.67 11.23 -2.84
C GLY A 75 13.27 10.30 -1.70
N PHE A 76 12.28 10.75 -0.96
CA PHE A 76 11.57 9.92 -0.01
C PHE A 76 10.08 10.21 -0.12
N GLU A 77 9.28 9.16 -0.03
CA GLU A 77 7.84 9.26 0.15
C GLU A 77 7.44 8.46 1.36
N SER A 78 6.44 8.94 2.07
CA SER A 78 5.72 8.18 3.08
C SER A 78 4.24 8.21 2.76
N GLU A 79 3.50 7.19 3.13
CA GLU A 79 2.06 7.15 2.92
C GLU A 79 1.38 6.65 4.18
N LEU A 80 0.35 7.38 4.61
CA LEU A 80 -0.59 6.88 5.60
C LEU A 80 -1.71 6.15 4.86
N GLU A 81 -1.93 4.91 5.24
CA GLU A 81 -3.01 4.07 4.73
C GLU A 81 -3.97 3.73 5.87
N LEU A 82 -5.25 3.89 5.60
CA LEU A 82 -6.35 3.60 6.51
C LEU A 82 -7.38 2.75 5.78
N GLY A 83 -7.71 1.59 6.33
CA GLY A 83 -8.78 0.70 5.86
C GLY A 83 -9.87 0.57 6.91
N TRP A 84 -11.13 0.58 6.49
CA TRP A 84 -12.28 0.22 7.31
C TRP A 84 -13.03 -0.93 6.67
N ALA A 85 -13.54 -1.85 7.48
CA ALA A 85 -14.35 -2.99 7.11
C ALA A 85 -15.60 -3.06 7.99
N ASN A 86 -16.67 -3.63 7.44
CA ASN A 86 -17.82 -4.04 8.23
C ASN A 86 -17.55 -5.37 8.97
N ASP A 87 -18.37 -5.72 9.95
CA ASP A 87 -18.26 -6.95 10.77
C ASP A 87 -18.26 -8.26 9.96
N LYS A 88 -18.74 -8.21 8.72
CA LYS A 88 -18.81 -9.36 7.82
C LYS A 88 -17.62 -9.44 6.88
N PHE A 89 -16.72 -8.46 6.89
CA PHE A 89 -15.57 -8.35 6.01
C PHE A 89 -15.95 -8.47 4.53
N THR A 90 -17.11 -7.93 4.16
CA THR A 90 -17.64 -7.95 2.78
C THR A 90 -17.61 -6.58 2.13
N PHE A 91 -17.62 -5.52 2.93
CA PHE A 91 -17.60 -4.15 2.47
C PHE A 91 -16.56 -3.37 3.26
N GLY A 92 -15.86 -2.46 2.58
CA GLY A 92 -14.90 -1.59 3.22
C GLY A 92 -14.61 -0.32 2.45
N MET A 93 -13.77 0.50 3.06
CA MET A 93 -13.32 1.78 2.55
C MET A 93 -11.82 1.91 2.81
N GLU A 94 -11.08 2.52 1.90
CA GLU A 94 -9.65 2.77 2.11
C GLU A 94 -9.30 4.22 1.79
N ALA A 95 -8.29 4.77 2.43
CA ALA A 95 -7.72 6.09 2.15
C ALA A 95 -6.19 6.05 2.21
N PHE A 96 -5.56 6.70 1.24
CA PHE A 96 -4.12 6.75 1.05
C PHE A 96 -3.68 8.21 0.99
N VAL A 97 -2.87 8.62 1.94
CA VAL A 97 -2.39 10.00 2.08
C VAL A 97 -0.87 10.03 1.94
N PRO A 98 -0.35 10.31 0.73
CA PRO A 98 1.08 10.39 0.51
C PRO A 98 1.64 11.73 0.99
N TYR A 99 2.83 11.68 1.55
CA TYR A 99 3.69 12.80 1.89
C TYR A 99 5.04 12.59 1.23
N ARG A 100 5.49 13.59 0.47
CA ARG A 100 6.66 13.49 -0.38
C ARG A 100 7.70 14.49 0.03
N ASN A 101 8.96 14.08 -0.08
CA ASN A 101 10.14 14.92 0.02
C ASN A 101 11.06 14.57 -1.15
N ILE A 102 10.97 15.36 -2.21
CA ILE A 102 11.61 15.08 -3.50
C ILE A 102 12.42 16.30 -3.97
N PRO A 103 13.35 16.14 -4.92
CA PRO A 103 14.02 17.29 -5.52
C PRO A 103 13.04 18.20 -6.27
N SER A 104 13.25 19.51 -6.17
CA SER A 104 12.40 20.48 -6.88
C SER A 104 12.53 20.34 -8.39
N PRO A 105 11.42 20.38 -9.17
CA PRO A 105 11.44 20.34 -10.63
C PRO A 105 12.30 21.44 -11.28
N ASP A 106 12.34 22.63 -10.67
CA ASP A 106 13.12 23.78 -11.15
C ASP A 106 14.59 23.78 -10.70
N GLY A 107 14.99 22.78 -9.91
CA GLY A 107 16.34 22.67 -9.37
C GLY A 107 16.63 23.49 -8.11
N ALA A 108 15.68 24.29 -7.59
CA ALA A 108 15.86 25.21 -6.45
C ALA A 108 16.06 24.53 -5.07
N GLY A 109 16.23 23.21 -5.04
CA GLY A 109 16.44 22.44 -3.82
C GLY A 109 15.49 21.25 -3.74
N ARG A 110 14.69 21.21 -2.67
CA ARG A 110 13.74 20.12 -2.39
C ARG A 110 12.34 20.66 -2.18
N GLU A 111 11.38 19.91 -2.69
CA GLU A 111 9.96 20.11 -2.49
C GLU A 111 9.43 19.14 -1.46
N THR A 112 8.51 19.62 -0.63
CA THR A 112 7.94 18.84 0.47
C THR A 112 6.48 19.18 0.67
N GLY A 113 5.65 18.15 0.81
CA GLY A 113 4.22 18.31 1.05
C GLY A 113 3.41 17.04 0.77
N ILE A 114 2.10 17.18 0.90
CA ILE A 114 1.13 16.12 0.60
C ILE A 114 1.08 15.92 -0.93
N GLY A 115 1.01 14.67 -1.35
CA GLY A 115 0.80 14.29 -2.75
C GLY A 115 -0.68 14.19 -3.13
N ASP A 116 -0.97 13.46 -4.19
CA ASP A 116 -2.35 13.17 -4.59
C ASP A 116 -2.94 12.10 -3.67
N ILE A 117 -4.02 12.43 -2.95
CA ILE A 117 -4.72 11.50 -2.06
C ILE A 117 -5.56 10.56 -2.91
N GLU A 118 -5.54 9.27 -2.60
CA GLU A 118 -6.51 8.31 -3.12
C GLU A 118 -7.51 7.92 -2.03
N ILE A 119 -8.79 7.89 -2.39
CA ILE A 119 -9.83 7.26 -1.57
C ILE A 119 -10.49 6.14 -2.36
N ARG A 120 -10.79 5.04 -1.69
CA ARG A 120 -11.58 3.93 -2.20
C ARG A 120 -12.86 3.87 -1.38
N PRO A 121 -13.90 4.64 -1.74
CA PRO A 121 -15.13 4.71 -0.95
C PRO A 121 -15.91 3.39 -0.92
N ILE A 122 -15.61 2.48 -1.85
CA ILE A 122 -16.23 1.16 -1.93
C ILE A 122 -15.15 0.14 -2.30
N LYS A 123 -14.86 -0.77 -1.37
CA LYS A 123 -14.23 -2.07 -1.59
C LYS A 123 -15.27 -3.14 -1.27
N TYR A 124 -15.44 -4.12 -2.15
CA TYR A 124 -16.46 -5.16 -2.03
C TYR A 124 -15.89 -6.53 -2.34
N ALA A 125 -16.10 -7.49 -1.44
CA ALA A 125 -15.69 -8.88 -1.64
C ALA A 125 -16.83 -9.68 -2.29
N PHE A 126 -16.61 -10.12 -3.53
CA PHE A 126 -17.50 -11.06 -4.22
C PHE A 126 -17.45 -12.45 -3.57
N ILE A 127 -16.25 -12.83 -3.14
CA ILE A 127 -15.95 -14.08 -2.45
C ILE A 127 -15.07 -13.72 -1.27
N SER A 128 -15.49 -14.10 -0.06
CA SER A 128 -14.75 -13.89 1.17
C SER A 128 -14.73 -15.19 1.95
N GLN A 129 -13.81 -16.07 1.58
CA GLN A 129 -13.53 -17.32 2.29
C GLN A 129 -12.24 -17.16 3.09
N PRO A 130 -12.05 -17.97 4.15
CA PRO A 130 -10.85 -17.94 4.99
C PRO A 130 -9.53 -17.97 4.20
N ASP A 131 -9.46 -18.78 3.16
CA ASP A 131 -8.23 -19.05 2.41
C ASP A 131 -8.33 -18.61 0.95
N PHE A 132 -9.41 -17.93 0.54
CA PHE A 132 -9.65 -17.43 -0.80
C PHE A 132 -10.51 -16.17 -0.76
N ALA A 133 -10.04 -15.11 -1.40
CA ALA A 133 -10.86 -13.92 -1.60
C ALA A 133 -10.77 -13.42 -3.04
N MET A 134 -11.89 -12.84 -3.47
CA MET A 134 -11.95 -12.01 -4.66
C MET A 134 -12.74 -10.76 -4.32
N SER A 135 -12.14 -9.60 -4.58
CA SER A 135 -12.75 -8.32 -4.29
C SER A 135 -12.48 -7.30 -5.36
N THR A 136 -13.24 -6.22 -5.34
CA THR A 136 -13.06 -5.07 -6.21
C THR A 136 -13.04 -3.81 -5.38
N ALA A 137 -12.38 -2.77 -5.88
CA ALA A 137 -12.48 -1.43 -5.31
C ALA A 137 -12.57 -0.39 -6.41
N THR A 138 -13.29 0.70 -6.13
CA THR A 138 -13.26 1.90 -6.99
C THR A 138 -12.43 2.96 -6.30
N GLY A 139 -11.26 3.28 -6.84
CA GLY A 139 -10.39 4.34 -6.37
C GLY A 139 -10.66 5.68 -7.04
N ILE A 140 -10.59 6.75 -6.27
CA ILE A 140 -10.67 8.13 -6.73
C ILE A 140 -9.39 8.84 -6.27
N GLY A 141 -8.50 9.09 -7.23
CA GLY A 141 -7.31 9.91 -7.04
C GLY A 141 -7.67 11.39 -7.13
N LEU A 142 -7.33 12.15 -6.10
CA LEU A 142 -7.61 13.58 -5.97
C LEU A 142 -6.35 14.39 -6.26
N PRO A 143 -6.44 15.49 -7.03
CA PRO A 143 -5.29 16.34 -7.38
C PRO A 143 -4.91 17.27 -6.21
N THR A 144 -4.67 16.71 -5.03
CA THR A 144 -4.31 17.45 -3.81
C THR A 144 -2.84 17.84 -3.78
N GLY A 145 -1.99 17.11 -4.50
CA GLY A 145 -0.58 17.40 -4.64
C GLY A 145 -0.35 18.53 -5.63
N SER A 146 0.62 19.40 -5.35
CA SER A 146 0.98 20.49 -6.26
C SER A 146 1.74 19.97 -7.48
N ARG A 147 1.14 20.07 -8.67
CA ARG A 147 1.76 19.71 -9.94
C ARG A 147 3.00 20.55 -10.25
N SER A 148 2.96 21.87 -10.04
CA SER A 148 4.09 22.77 -10.31
C SER A 148 5.30 22.48 -9.42
N ARG A 149 5.06 21.96 -8.21
CA ARG A 149 6.10 21.53 -7.26
C ARG A 149 6.48 20.06 -7.42
N GLY A 150 5.91 19.34 -8.39
CA GLY A 150 6.13 17.91 -8.63
C GLY A 150 5.58 16.98 -7.55
N LEU A 151 4.77 17.49 -6.62
CA LEU A 151 4.22 16.71 -5.49
C LEU A 151 2.99 15.90 -5.90
N GLY A 152 2.30 16.28 -6.97
CA GLY A 152 1.14 15.57 -7.50
C GLY A 152 1.08 15.63 -9.02
N SER A 153 0.14 14.90 -9.59
CA SER A 153 -0.09 14.83 -11.04
C SER A 153 -0.94 16.00 -11.56
N GLY A 154 -1.75 16.61 -10.68
CA GLY A 154 -2.76 17.59 -11.08
C GLY A 154 -3.97 16.98 -11.79
N ASN A 155 -4.11 15.65 -11.77
CA ASN A 155 -5.21 14.93 -12.40
C ASN A 155 -6.18 14.41 -11.34
N THR A 156 -7.47 14.37 -11.69
CA THR A 156 -8.44 13.52 -10.99
C THR A 156 -8.49 12.19 -11.72
N THR A 157 -8.25 11.09 -11.01
CA THR A 157 -8.21 9.74 -11.59
C THR A 157 -9.33 8.89 -11.02
N LEU A 158 -9.97 8.11 -11.87
CA LEU A 158 -10.86 7.03 -11.45
C LEU A 158 -10.21 5.71 -11.81
N THR A 159 -10.06 4.83 -10.82
CA THR A 159 -9.43 3.53 -10.99
C THR A 159 -10.40 2.44 -10.56
N GLN A 160 -10.58 1.42 -11.39
CA GLN A 160 -11.28 0.21 -10.98
C GLN A 160 -10.26 -0.91 -10.76
N TYR A 161 -10.32 -1.52 -9.59
CA TYR A 161 -9.43 -2.61 -9.18
C TYR A 161 -10.17 -3.95 -9.13
N LEU A 162 -9.46 -5.02 -9.43
CA LEU A 162 -9.86 -6.39 -9.13
C LEU A 162 -8.68 -7.06 -8.42
N PHE A 163 -8.99 -7.70 -7.30
CA PHE A 163 -8.04 -8.39 -6.44
C PHE A 163 -8.49 -9.84 -6.30
N ALA A 164 -7.54 -10.77 -6.31
CA ALA A 164 -7.78 -12.17 -6.04
C ALA A 164 -6.61 -12.75 -5.28
N GLU A 165 -6.88 -13.53 -4.25
CA GLU A 165 -5.81 -14.16 -3.48
C GLU A 165 -6.22 -15.50 -2.89
N LYS A 166 -5.22 -16.35 -2.65
CA LYS A 166 -5.41 -17.72 -2.19
C LYS A 166 -4.26 -18.14 -1.29
N ALA A 167 -4.59 -18.79 -0.19
CA ALA A 167 -3.65 -19.54 0.64
C ALA A 167 -3.77 -21.06 0.40
N PHE A 168 -2.64 -21.75 0.41
CA PHE A 168 -2.49 -23.20 0.36
C PHE A 168 -1.51 -23.63 1.46
N GLY A 169 -2.04 -23.89 2.66
CA GLY A 169 -1.20 -23.97 3.84
C GLY A 169 -0.39 -22.69 4.00
N ASN A 170 0.92 -22.83 4.16
CA ASN A 170 1.85 -21.72 4.34
C ASN A 170 2.17 -20.92 3.06
N LEU A 171 1.70 -21.38 1.89
CA LEU A 171 1.90 -20.71 0.62
C LEU A 171 0.76 -19.73 0.35
N TYR A 172 1.11 -18.52 -0.04
CA TYR A 172 0.17 -17.48 -0.45
C TYR A 172 0.43 -17.06 -1.89
N THR A 173 -0.64 -16.84 -2.64
CA THR A 173 -0.59 -16.20 -3.96
C THR A 173 -1.64 -15.11 -4.06
N GLY A 174 -1.28 -13.96 -4.61
CA GLY A 174 -2.18 -12.84 -4.85
C GLY A 174 -2.03 -12.30 -6.27
N PHE A 175 -3.10 -11.71 -6.79
CA PHE A 175 -3.17 -11.11 -8.11
C PHE A 175 -4.01 -9.84 -8.08
N ASN A 176 -3.47 -8.78 -8.68
CA ASN A 176 -4.13 -7.49 -8.81
C ASN A 176 -4.17 -7.07 -10.27
N VAL A 177 -5.29 -6.47 -10.67
CA VAL A 177 -5.39 -5.70 -11.90
C VAL A 177 -6.18 -4.42 -11.67
N ALA A 178 -5.71 -3.34 -12.24
CA ALA A 178 -6.31 -2.03 -12.18
C ALA A 178 -6.48 -1.45 -13.58
N LEU A 179 -7.58 -0.73 -13.79
CA LEU A 179 -7.81 0.09 -14.98
C LEU A 179 -8.06 1.52 -14.51
N ASP A 180 -7.22 2.44 -14.96
CA ASP A 180 -7.30 3.86 -14.58
C ASP A 180 -7.73 4.74 -15.76
N LYS A 181 -8.45 5.82 -15.43
CA LYS A 181 -8.81 6.88 -16.36
C LYS A 181 -8.68 8.24 -15.68
N ARG A 182 -7.98 9.16 -16.34
CA ARG A 182 -7.90 10.57 -15.91
C ARG A 182 -9.16 11.30 -16.33
N LEU A 183 -9.95 11.75 -15.37
CA LEU A 183 -11.24 12.45 -15.55
C LEU A 183 -11.09 13.96 -15.68
N ARG A 184 -10.11 14.55 -14.96
CA ARG A 184 -9.76 15.97 -15.01
C ARG A 184 -8.25 16.12 -15.13
N GLY A 185 -7.81 17.22 -15.75
CA GLY A 185 -6.41 17.45 -16.09
C GLY A 185 -6.07 16.86 -17.45
N GLU A 186 -4.92 16.21 -17.55
CA GLU A 186 -4.47 15.55 -18.78
C GLU A 186 -5.28 14.29 -19.05
N ARG A 187 -5.73 14.12 -20.30
CA ARG A 187 -6.47 12.92 -20.69
C ARG A 187 -5.51 11.75 -20.83
N GLY A 188 -5.90 10.61 -20.29
CA GLY A 188 -5.17 9.36 -20.42
C GLY A 188 -5.87 8.21 -19.72
N SER A 189 -5.43 7.01 -20.04
CA SER A 189 -5.84 5.80 -19.36
C SER A 189 -4.70 4.80 -19.30
N GLY A 190 -4.73 3.95 -18.29
CA GLY A 190 -3.72 2.93 -18.08
C GLY A 190 -4.29 1.66 -17.50
N THR A 191 -3.41 0.70 -17.39
CA THR A 191 -3.62 -0.51 -16.61
C THR A 191 -2.40 -0.78 -15.76
N GLU A 192 -2.64 -1.24 -14.55
CA GLU A 192 -1.63 -1.77 -13.66
C GLU A 192 -2.01 -3.20 -13.33
N TYR A 193 -1.02 -4.06 -13.18
CA TYR A 193 -1.23 -5.46 -12.85
C TYR A 193 -0.07 -5.96 -12.02
N GLY A 194 -0.34 -6.95 -11.19
CA GLY A 194 0.70 -7.60 -10.44
C GLY A 194 0.29 -8.94 -9.88
N ALA A 195 1.31 -9.70 -9.50
CA ALA A 195 1.14 -10.98 -8.84
C ALA A 195 2.18 -11.11 -7.72
N VAL A 196 1.80 -11.78 -6.64
CA VAL A 196 2.67 -12.07 -5.51
C VAL A 196 2.64 -13.55 -5.21
N ILE A 197 3.79 -14.08 -4.83
CA ILE A 197 3.92 -15.36 -4.15
C ILE A 197 4.64 -15.11 -2.82
N ALA A 198 4.14 -15.71 -1.74
CA ALA A 198 4.81 -15.66 -0.45
C ALA A 198 4.75 -17.00 0.28
N TYR A 199 5.75 -17.24 1.13
CA TYR A 199 5.76 -18.37 2.04
C TYR A 199 5.90 -17.87 3.47
N SER A 200 4.94 -18.24 4.32
CA SER A 200 4.88 -17.86 5.73
C SER A 200 5.40 -19.01 6.60
N PHE A 201 6.42 -18.77 7.42
CA PHE A 201 7.07 -19.77 8.28
C PHE A 201 6.23 -20.05 9.55
N ILE A 202 5.04 -20.61 9.34
CA ILE A 202 4.09 -20.99 10.39
C ILE A 202 4.28 -22.47 10.73
N ARG A 203 4.31 -22.79 12.02
CA ARG A 203 4.56 -24.12 12.58
C ARG A 203 3.24 -24.84 12.81
N GLY A 204 3.26 -26.16 12.66
CA GLY A 204 2.10 -27.00 12.94
C GLY A 204 1.05 -27.04 11.83
N THR A 205 1.31 -26.38 10.70
CA THR A 205 0.47 -26.43 9.50
C THR A 205 0.82 -27.63 8.63
N SER A 206 -0.19 -28.40 8.22
CA SER A 206 -0.03 -29.42 7.19
C SER A 206 0.02 -28.77 5.79
N VAL A 207 0.65 -29.45 4.83
CA VAL A 207 0.85 -28.93 3.46
C VAL A 207 -0.47 -28.60 2.74
N SER A 208 -1.57 -29.25 3.13
CA SER A 208 -2.93 -29.00 2.62
C SER A 208 -3.88 -28.42 3.67
N GLY A 209 -3.36 -28.02 4.83
CA GLY A 209 -4.15 -27.57 5.95
C GLY A 209 -4.53 -26.10 5.84
N PHE A 210 -5.72 -25.76 6.34
CA PHE A 210 -6.03 -24.38 6.67
C PHE A 210 -5.06 -23.87 7.74
N VAL A 211 -4.56 -22.65 7.57
CA VAL A 211 -3.76 -21.99 8.59
C VAL A 211 -4.68 -21.15 9.45
N GLU A 212 -4.73 -21.44 10.73
CA GLU A 212 -5.53 -20.66 11.67
C GLU A 212 -5.19 -19.15 11.60
N PRO A 213 -6.19 -18.24 11.68
CA PRO A 213 -5.96 -16.80 11.61
C PRO A 213 -4.97 -16.25 12.65
N ARG A 214 -4.77 -16.99 13.73
CA ARG A 214 -3.91 -16.61 14.86
C ARG A 214 -3.04 -17.80 15.30
N PRO A 215 -1.91 -18.05 14.62
CA PRO A 215 -0.98 -19.09 15.04
C PRO A 215 -0.39 -18.72 16.40
N GLY A 216 -0.15 -19.73 17.24
CA GLY A 216 0.37 -19.55 18.60
C GLY A 216 1.82 -19.04 18.70
N GLN A 217 2.48 -18.79 17.57
CA GLN A 217 3.84 -18.26 17.51
C GLN A 217 3.92 -16.81 18.02
N SER A 218 5.06 -16.46 18.61
CA SER A 218 5.35 -15.07 18.99
C SER A 218 5.78 -14.21 17.80
N LEU A 219 6.36 -14.83 16.77
CA LEU A 219 6.80 -14.20 15.53
C LEU A 219 6.56 -15.18 14.39
N VAL A 220 5.99 -14.67 13.31
CA VAL A 220 5.91 -15.31 12.01
C VAL A 220 6.72 -14.44 11.05
N VAL A 221 7.57 -15.10 10.26
CA VAL A 221 8.31 -14.45 9.18
C VAL A 221 7.74 -14.96 7.88
N SER A 222 7.64 -14.10 6.88
CA SER A 222 7.23 -14.49 5.53
C SER A 222 8.20 -13.93 4.51
N ALA A 223 8.52 -14.72 3.50
CA ALA A 223 9.30 -14.27 2.35
C ALA A 223 8.40 -14.15 1.14
N SER A 224 8.47 -13.04 0.42
CA SER A 224 7.62 -12.75 -0.73
C SER A 224 8.42 -12.32 -1.96
N LEU A 225 7.79 -12.53 -3.12
CA LEU A 225 8.25 -11.99 -4.40
C LEU A 225 7.04 -11.46 -5.17
N GLU A 226 7.06 -10.17 -5.47
CA GLU A 226 6.02 -9.51 -6.26
C GLU A 226 6.53 -9.17 -7.65
N PHE A 227 5.66 -9.31 -8.63
CA PHE A 227 5.82 -8.90 -10.01
C PHE A 227 4.82 -7.79 -10.28
N ILE A 228 5.29 -6.64 -10.72
CA ILE A 228 4.44 -5.46 -10.91
C ILE A 228 4.65 -4.96 -12.32
N GLY A 229 3.57 -4.61 -13.00
CA GLY A 229 3.60 -4.07 -14.34
C GLY A 229 2.56 -2.99 -14.54
N SER A 230 2.85 -2.08 -15.47
CA SER A 230 1.89 -1.08 -15.91
C SER A 230 2.03 -0.80 -17.39
N LYS A 231 0.95 -0.30 -17.98
CA LYS A 231 0.89 0.11 -19.39
C LYS A 231 -0.07 1.26 -19.56
N ARG A 232 0.38 2.32 -20.24
CA ARG A 232 -0.46 3.44 -20.65
C ARG A 232 -1.12 3.13 -22.00
N LEU A 233 -2.45 3.21 -22.01
CA LEU A 233 -3.31 2.78 -23.10
C LEU A 233 -3.69 3.96 -24.01
N SER A 234 -3.83 5.15 -23.43
CA SER A 234 -4.13 6.40 -24.12
C SER A 234 -3.51 7.60 -23.38
N GLY A 235 -3.44 8.77 -24.03
CA GLY A 235 -2.80 9.97 -23.51
C GLY A 235 -1.46 10.26 -24.18
N GLU A 236 -0.75 11.29 -23.71
CA GLU A 236 0.59 11.66 -24.20
C GLU A 236 1.64 10.59 -23.91
N ASP A 237 1.44 9.84 -22.83
CA ASP A 237 2.27 8.72 -22.37
C ASP A 237 1.84 7.38 -22.99
N ARG A 238 1.01 7.38 -24.03
CA ARG A 238 0.51 6.15 -24.67
C ARG A 238 1.66 5.25 -25.13
N GLY A 239 1.56 3.96 -24.77
CA GLY A 239 2.55 2.95 -25.14
C GLY A 239 3.70 2.84 -24.16
N GLU A 240 3.83 3.78 -23.21
CA GLU A 240 4.72 3.60 -22.08
C GLU A 240 4.30 2.35 -21.28
N LYS A 241 5.32 1.61 -20.86
CA LYS A 241 5.20 0.39 -20.06
C LYS A 241 6.23 0.44 -18.96
N ALA A 242 5.95 -0.21 -17.84
CA ALA A 242 6.91 -0.43 -16.77
C ALA A 242 6.75 -1.85 -16.24
N THR A 243 7.87 -2.48 -15.87
CA THR A 243 7.81 -3.74 -15.11
C THR A 243 8.88 -3.75 -14.04
N SER A 244 8.58 -4.39 -12.91
CA SER A 244 9.51 -4.53 -11.80
C SER A 244 9.30 -5.83 -11.03
N ILE A 245 10.31 -6.18 -10.24
CA ILE A 245 10.26 -7.26 -9.27
C ILE A 245 10.53 -6.71 -7.88
N LEU A 246 9.88 -7.25 -6.87
CA LEU A 246 9.98 -6.78 -5.49
C LEU A 246 10.11 -7.99 -4.56
N PRO A 247 11.34 -8.44 -4.24
CA PRO A 247 11.56 -9.35 -3.13
C PRO A 247 11.31 -8.64 -1.80
N GLY A 248 10.65 -9.34 -0.89
CA GLY A 248 10.23 -8.80 0.40
C GLY A 248 10.34 -9.79 1.56
N LEU A 249 10.38 -9.23 2.77
CA LEU A 249 10.24 -9.95 4.03
C LEU A 249 9.16 -9.26 4.87
N THR A 250 8.29 -10.07 5.46
CA THR A 250 7.30 -9.65 6.46
C THR A 250 7.67 -10.26 7.81
N PHE A 251 7.62 -9.43 8.85
CA PHE A 251 7.78 -9.83 10.25
C PHE A 251 6.49 -9.48 10.97
N TRP A 252 5.78 -10.50 11.44
CA TRP A 252 4.49 -10.33 12.08
C TRP A 252 4.51 -10.93 13.48
N TRP A 253 3.96 -10.19 14.45
CA TRP A 253 3.80 -10.61 15.85
C TRP A 253 2.33 -10.97 16.15
N PRO A 254 1.90 -12.25 16.04
CA PRO A 254 0.50 -12.66 16.06
C PRO A 254 -0.33 -12.22 17.26
N LYS A 255 0.31 -12.09 18.42
CA LYS A 255 -0.38 -11.69 19.66
C LYS A 255 -0.71 -10.20 19.72
N SER A 256 0.03 -9.38 18.98
CA SER A 256 -0.09 -7.92 18.99
C SER A 256 -0.63 -7.33 17.69
N GLY A 257 -0.53 -8.09 16.60
CA GLY A 257 -1.00 -7.72 15.27
C GLY A 257 -0.07 -6.79 14.51
N TRP A 258 0.99 -6.32 15.18
CA TRP A 258 2.00 -5.50 14.53
C TRP A 258 2.73 -6.28 13.44
N GLN A 259 2.94 -5.59 12.32
CA GLN A 259 3.67 -6.09 11.17
C GLN A 259 4.73 -5.07 10.73
N ILE A 260 5.89 -5.59 10.32
CA ILE A 260 6.94 -4.85 9.63
C ILE A 260 7.20 -5.54 8.31
N HIS A 261 7.13 -4.80 7.21
CA HIS A 261 7.42 -5.29 5.88
C HIS A 261 8.63 -4.54 5.34
N ALA A 262 9.58 -5.24 4.74
CA ALA A 262 10.73 -4.62 4.11
C ALA A 262 10.97 -5.24 2.74
N GLY A 263 11.25 -4.41 1.74
CA GLY A 263 11.45 -4.88 0.37
C GLY A 263 12.26 -3.92 -0.48
N VAL A 264 12.65 -4.39 -1.67
CA VAL A 264 13.35 -3.56 -2.66
C VAL A 264 12.69 -3.73 -4.01
N ASN A 265 12.06 -2.68 -4.51
CA ASN A 265 11.52 -2.67 -5.86
C ASN A 265 12.65 -2.44 -6.88
N ILE A 266 12.81 -3.38 -7.79
CA ILE A 266 13.86 -3.43 -8.81
C ILE A 266 13.18 -3.32 -10.20
N PRO A 267 13.20 -2.13 -10.82
CA PRO A 267 12.71 -1.96 -12.19
C PRO A 267 13.47 -2.87 -13.16
N ARG A 268 12.73 -3.58 -14.01
CA ARG A 268 13.26 -4.51 -15.01
C ARG A 268 13.21 -3.93 -16.42
N SER A 269 12.15 -3.22 -16.77
CA SER A 269 12.02 -2.61 -18.09
C SER A 269 11.11 -1.38 -18.07
N GLY A 270 11.24 -0.54 -19.09
CA GLY A 270 10.30 0.54 -19.37
C GLY A 270 10.53 1.85 -18.61
N THR A 271 9.50 2.70 -18.58
CA THR A 271 9.51 3.98 -17.84
C THR A 271 9.53 3.67 -16.34
N ARG A 272 10.46 4.30 -15.61
CA ARG A 272 10.59 4.16 -14.17
C ARG A 272 10.64 5.52 -13.49
N GLU A 273 10.04 5.61 -12.32
CA GLU A 273 10.13 6.79 -11.46
C GLU A 273 11.49 6.88 -10.79
N ALA A 274 12.00 5.76 -10.28
CA ALA A 274 13.29 5.64 -9.62
C ALA A 274 14.11 4.48 -10.19
N GLY A 275 15.43 4.52 -10.06
CA GLY A 275 16.32 3.40 -10.38
C GLY A 275 16.17 2.22 -9.44
N ARG A 276 15.84 2.48 -8.17
CA ARG A 276 15.43 1.50 -7.14
C ARG A 276 14.57 2.21 -6.10
N THR A 277 13.64 1.47 -5.50
CA THR A 277 12.89 1.93 -4.33
C THR A 277 13.09 0.94 -3.19
N PHE A 278 13.49 1.44 -2.03
CA PHE A 278 13.53 0.63 -0.79
C PHE A 278 12.23 0.91 -0.03
N LEU A 279 11.55 -0.15 0.37
CA LEU A 279 10.26 -0.12 1.02
C LEU A 279 10.42 -0.58 2.46
N LEU A 280 9.81 0.18 3.38
CA LEU A 280 9.59 -0.23 4.76
C LEU A 280 8.16 0.13 5.12
N GLN A 281 7.37 -0.83 5.58
CA GLN A 281 6.01 -0.60 6.03
C GLN A 281 5.88 -1.04 7.48
N PHE A 282 5.12 -0.27 8.24
CA PHE A 282 4.78 -0.57 9.61
C PHE A 282 3.27 -0.45 9.77
N GLY A 283 2.63 -1.49 10.27
CA GLY A 283 1.18 -1.57 10.23
C GLY A 283 0.57 -2.53 11.23
N ASN A 284 -0.75 -2.44 11.36
CA ASN A 284 -1.57 -3.27 12.21
C ASN A 284 -3.01 -3.32 11.69
N HIS A 285 -3.73 -4.38 12.04
CA HIS A 285 -5.14 -4.60 11.73
C HIS A 285 -5.99 -4.37 12.99
N PHE A 286 -6.22 -3.10 13.35
CA PHE A 286 -7.00 -2.72 14.53
C PHE A 286 -8.49 -2.70 14.22
N ASN A 287 -9.32 -3.37 15.02
CA ASN A 287 -10.76 -3.13 14.96
C ASN A 287 -11.06 -1.70 15.47
N TRP A 288 -11.49 -0.81 14.56
CA TRP A 288 -11.76 0.60 14.87
C TRP A 288 -12.96 0.79 15.82
N GLU A 289 -13.88 -0.16 15.90
CA GLU A 289 -15.06 -0.07 16.75
C GLU A 289 -14.72 -0.16 18.25
N GLY A 290 -13.58 -0.76 18.60
CA GLY A 290 -13.09 -0.79 19.98
C GLY A 290 -12.53 0.55 20.48
N LEU A 291 -12.44 1.56 19.60
CA LEU A 291 -11.93 2.90 19.94
C LEU A 291 -13.03 3.91 20.25
N PHE A 292 -14.32 3.56 20.06
CA PHE A 292 -15.47 4.44 20.24
C PHE A 292 -16.53 3.86 21.18
#